data_AF-A0A7C5WW17-F1
#
_entry.id   AF-A0A7C5WW17-F1
#
_cell.length_a   1.000
_cell.length_b   1.000
_cell.length_c   1.000
_cell.angle_alpha   90.00
_cell.angle_beta   90.00
_cell.angle_gamma   90.00
#
_symmetry.space_group_name_H-M   'P 1'
#
loop_
_entity.id
_entity.type
_entity.pdbx_description
1 polymer ?
#
loop_
_entity_poly.entity_id
_entity_poly.type
_entity_poly.pdbx_seq_one_letter_code
_entity_poly.pdbx_strand_id
1 'polypeptide(L)'
;MVLLRWLFLLALLAALVLLLLQATAPNPDARFVRRVRRALGEVLRRGRRLQPEEKALLDEARRLTAALERLDAKARELRRFLAARDLDALARRRMEERLAEMEAQLESGAALLERLAAELWAREPLDLPAAAARLSQTRLGLQKALESPKEKEGVN
;
A
#
# COMPACT_ATOMS: atom_id res chain seq x y z
N MET A 1 -1.28 36.70 -33.45
CA MET A 1 -1.88 36.72 -32.08
C MET A 1 -2.92 35.61 -31.86
N VAL A 2 -3.73 35.23 -32.86
CA VAL A 2 -4.76 34.20 -32.72
C VAL A 2 -4.19 32.79 -32.49
N LEU A 3 -3.14 32.40 -33.24
CA LEU A 3 -2.50 31.09 -33.12
C LEU A 3 -1.90 30.83 -31.73
N LEU A 4 -1.24 31.83 -31.14
CA LEU A 4 -0.64 31.75 -29.80
C LEU A 4 -1.71 31.56 -28.71
N ARG A 5 -2.87 32.23 -28.87
CA ARG A 5 -4.02 32.08 -27.98
C ARG A 5 -4.61 30.66 -28.03
N TRP A 6 -4.71 30.07 -29.22
CA TRP A 6 -5.18 28.70 -29.37
C TRP A 6 -4.21 27.68 -28.75
N LEU A 7 -2.91 27.84 -28.96
CA LEU A 7 -1.90 26.97 -28.32
C LEU A 7 -1.94 27.08 -26.79
N PHE A 8 -2.11 28.30 -26.26
CA PHE A 8 -2.25 28.51 -24.81
C PHE A 8 -3.50 27.85 -24.24
N LEU A 9 -4.65 27.97 -24.92
CA LEU A 9 -5.90 27.31 -24.51
C LEU A 9 -5.77 25.78 -24.55
N LEU A 10 -5.08 25.24 -25.55
CA LEU A 10 -4.87 23.80 -25.70
C LEU A 10 -3.93 23.25 -24.61
N ALA A 11 -2.88 24.00 -24.26
CA ALA A 11 -2.01 23.69 -23.13
C ALA A 11 -2.75 23.77 -21.78
N LEU A 12 -3.62 24.77 -21.61
CA LEU A 12 -4.45 24.92 -20.41
C LEU A 12 -5.45 23.76 -20.28
N LEU A 13 -6.06 23.35 -21.39
CA LEU A 13 -6.97 22.21 -21.43
C LEU A 13 -6.24 20.91 -21.09
N ALA A 14 -5.04 20.69 -21.65
CA ALA A 14 -4.21 19.53 -21.35
C ALA A 14 -3.78 19.51 -19.87
N ALA A 15 -3.39 20.65 -19.30
CA ALA A 15 -3.06 20.78 -17.88
C ALA A 15 -4.28 20.51 -16.99
N LEU A 16 -5.47 21.00 -17.36
CA LEU A 16 -6.71 20.74 -16.64
C LEU A 16 -7.10 19.26 -16.71
N VAL A 17 -6.95 18.62 -17.86
CA VAL A 17 -7.19 17.18 -18.05
C VAL A 17 -6.20 16.36 -17.24
N LEU A 18 -4.92 16.72 -17.21
CA LEU A 18 -3.91 16.10 -16.36
C LEU A 18 -4.22 16.27 -14.87
N LEU A 19 -4.67 17.45 -14.45
CA LEU A 19 -5.07 17.73 -13.07
C LEU A 19 -6.31 16.91 -12.67
N LEU A 20 -7.28 16.80 -13.57
CA LEU A 20 -8.48 15.98 -13.37
C LEU A 20 -8.15 14.48 -13.39
N LEU A 21 -7.20 14.03 -14.21
CA LEU A 21 -6.68 12.66 -14.19
C LEU A 21 -5.92 12.35 -12.89
N GLN A 22 -5.18 13.32 -12.33
CA GLN A 22 -4.57 13.18 -11.01
C GLN A 22 -5.59 13.22 -9.87
N ALA A 23 -6.67 13.98 -10.02
CA ALA A 23 -7.77 14.03 -9.04
C ALA A 23 -8.71 12.82 -9.13
N THR A 24 -8.80 12.19 -10.30
CA THR A 24 -9.58 10.95 -10.54
C THR A 24 -8.74 9.69 -10.40
N ALA A 25 -7.40 9.80 -10.37
CA ALA A 25 -6.51 8.76 -9.87
C ALA A 25 -6.93 8.49 -8.42
N PRO A 26 -7.58 7.35 -8.18
CA PRO A 26 -8.22 7.13 -6.91
C PRO A 26 -7.14 7.01 -5.85
N ASN A 27 -7.15 7.92 -4.88
CA ASN A 27 -6.16 7.94 -3.82
C ASN A 27 -6.00 6.52 -3.22
N PRO A 28 -4.93 5.78 -3.56
CA PRO A 28 -4.79 4.38 -3.13
C PRO A 28 -4.71 4.30 -1.60
N ASP A 29 -4.20 5.38 -1.00
CA ASP A 29 -4.00 5.66 0.42
C ASP A 29 -5.27 5.47 1.27
N ALA A 30 -6.41 5.96 0.77
CA ALA A 30 -7.66 5.86 1.52
C ALA A 30 -8.34 4.50 1.34
N ARG A 31 -8.05 3.76 0.27
CA ARG A 31 -8.62 2.43 0.03
C ARG A 31 -7.99 1.40 0.96
N PHE A 32 -6.66 1.36 1.04
CA PHE A 32 -5.93 0.45 1.92
C PHE A 32 -6.41 0.56 3.38
N VAL A 33 -6.30 1.76 3.97
CA VAL A 33 -6.63 2.00 5.38
C VAL A 33 -8.09 1.67 5.67
N ARG A 34 -9.01 2.04 4.77
CA ARG A 34 -10.44 1.73 4.95
C ARG A 34 -10.72 0.24 4.85
N ARG A 35 -10.12 -0.47 3.89
CA ARG A 35 -10.31 -1.91 3.73
C ARG A 35 -9.80 -2.69 4.93
N VAL A 36 -8.57 -2.43 5.36
CA VAL A 36 -7.96 -3.13 6.50
C VAL A 36 -8.68 -2.79 7.82
N ARG A 37 -9.03 -1.52 8.07
CA ARG A 37 -9.82 -1.15 9.25
C ARG A 37 -11.20 -1.80 9.25
N ARG A 38 -11.84 -1.91 8.08
CA ARG A 38 -13.15 -2.56 7.98
C ARG A 38 -13.04 -4.05 8.28
N ALA A 39 -12.11 -4.74 7.62
CA ALA A 39 -11.84 -6.16 7.81
C ALA A 39 -11.54 -6.49 9.28
N LEU A 40 -10.58 -5.81 9.89
CA LEU A 40 -10.22 -6.04 11.29
C LEU A 40 -11.30 -5.56 12.28
N GLY A 41 -12.01 -4.47 11.96
CA GLY A 41 -13.08 -3.93 12.78
C GLY A 41 -14.29 -4.87 12.88
N GLU A 42 -14.63 -5.55 11.79
CA GLU A 42 -15.69 -6.56 11.77
C GLU A 42 -15.33 -7.78 12.65
N VAL A 43 -14.08 -8.26 12.60
CA VAL A 43 -13.58 -9.35 13.47
C VAL A 43 -13.57 -8.95 14.94
N LEU A 44 -13.08 -7.74 15.27
CA LEU A 44 -13.02 -7.23 16.64
C LEU A 44 -14.39 -7.07 17.29
N ARG A 45 -15.44 -6.74 16.52
CA ARG A 45 -16.82 -6.68 17.02
C ARG A 45 -17.35 -8.04 17.45
N ARG A 46 -16.85 -9.14 16.87
CA ARG A 46 -17.13 -10.52 17.29
C ARG A 46 -16.31 -10.94 18.52
N GLY A 47 -15.30 -10.15 18.89
CA GLY A 47 -14.18 -10.47 19.77
C GLY A 47 -14.47 -10.94 21.21
N ARG A 48 -15.73 -11.14 21.62
CA ARG A 48 -16.03 -11.77 22.92
C ARG A 48 -15.96 -13.30 22.91
N ARG A 49 -15.78 -13.96 21.75
CA ARG A 49 -15.78 -15.44 21.64
C ARG A 49 -14.60 -16.06 20.89
N LEU A 50 -13.55 -15.31 20.57
CA LEU A 50 -12.36 -15.87 19.90
C LEU A 50 -11.57 -16.79 20.85
N GLN A 51 -11.19 -17.95 20.33
CA GLN A 51 -10.30 -18.89 21.01
C GLN A 51 -8.88 -18.30 21.16
N PRO A 52 -8.06 -18.78 22.11
CA PRO A 52 -6.72 -18.25 22.34
C PRO A 52 -5.83 -18.24 21.08
N GLU A 53 -5.92 -19.27 20.25
CA GLU A 53 -5.11 -19.41 19.02
C GLU A 53 -5.55 -18.41 17.93
N GLU A 54 -6.85 -18.15 17.80
CA GLU A 54 -7.39 -17.13 16.91
C GLU A 54 -7.01 -15.71 17.35
N LYS A 55 -6.89 -15.47 18.67
CA LYS A 55 -6.38 -14.20 19.20
C LYS A 55 -4.91 -14.00 18.83
N ALA A 56 -4.08 -15.05 18.89
CA ALA A 56 -2.69 -14.97 18.48
C ALA A 56 -2.55 -14.61 16.98
N LEU A 57 -3.39 -15.20 16.12
CA LEU A 57 -3.46 -14.82 14.70
C LEU A 57 -3.87 -13.36 14.51
N LEU A 58 -4.86 -12.89 15.28
CA LEU A 58 -5.31 -11.50 15.22
C LEU A 58 -4.22 -10.51 15.66
N ASP A 59 -3.41 -10.87 16.65
CA ASP A 59 -2.28 -10.06 17.08
C ASP A 59 -1.15 -10.04 16.04
N GLU A 60 -0.87 -11.14 15.36
CA GLU A 60 0.06 -11.16 14.24
C GLU A 60 -0.47 -10.33 13.04
N ALA A 61 -1.78 -10.38 12.78
CA ALA A 61 -2.44 -9.55 11.77
C ALA A 61 -2.34 -8.05 12.10
N ARG A 62 -2.44 -7.68 13.37
CA ARG A 62 -2.21 -6.30 13.84
C ARG A 62 -0.76 -5.86 13.62
N ARG A 63 0.21 -6.73 13.89
CA ARG A 63 1.63 -6.44 13.62
C ARG A 63 1.88 -6.25 12.12
N LEU A 64 1.29 -7.10 11.29
CA LEU A 64 1.37 -6.97 9.83
C LEU A 64 0.75 -5.65 9.36
N THR A 65 -0.40 -5.27 9.93
CA THR A 65 -1.07 -3.98 9.64
C THR A 65 -0.15 -2.80 9.94
N ALA A 66 0.50 -2.78 11.11
CA ALA A 66 1.44 -1.72 11.47
C ALA A 66 2.66 -1.67 10.53
N ALA A 67 3.14 -2.82 10.04
CA ALA A 67 4.22 -2.87 9.05
C ALA A 67 3.77 -2.31 7.68
N LEU A 68 2.55 -2.64 7.24
CA LEU A 68 1.95 -2.11 6.02
C LEU A 68 1.73 -0.59 6.11
N GLU A 69 1.29 -0.07 7.25
CA GLU A 69 1.16 1.39 7.47
C GLU A 69 2.51 2.12 7.34
N ARG A 70 3.61 1.50 7.79
CA ARG A 70 4.96 2.05 7.59
C ARG A 70 5.39 2.01 6.13
N LEU A 71 5.04 0.95 5.41
CA LEU A 71 5.33 0.81 3.98
C LEU A 71 4.56 1.86 3.17
N ASP A 72 3.28 2.09 3.51
CA ASP A 72 2.44 3.13 2.91
C ASP A 72 3.02 4.53 3.14
N ALA A 73 3.50 4.83 4.35
CA ALA A 73 4.17 6.10 4.62
C ALA A 73 5.40 6.30 3.73
N LYS A 74 6.23 5.27 3.55
CA LYS A 74 7.40 5.31 2.66
C LYS A 74 7.01 5.46 1.18
N ALA A 75 5.98 4.76 0.73
CA ALA A 75 5.47 4.88 -0.64
C ALA A 75 4.98 6.32 -0.91
N ARG A 76 4.29 6.94 0.07
CA ARG A 76 3.85 8.34 -0.03
C ARG A 76 5.02 9.32 -0.08
N GLU A 77 6.05 9.10 0.72
CA GLU A 77 7.27 9.89 0.68
C GLU A 77 7.95 9.80 -0.70
N LEU A 78 8.06 8.59 -1.26
CA LEU A 78 8.64 8.36 -2.57
C LEU A 78 7.81 9.00 -3.71
N ARG A 79 6.48 8.93 -3.64
CA ARG A 79 5.59 9.66 -4.58
C ARG A 79 5.82 11.17 -4.54
N ARG A 80 5.94 11.74 -3.34
CA ARG A 80 6.23 13.18 -3.18
C ARG A 80 7.60 13.53 -3.73
N PHE A 81 8.60 12.69 -3.50
CA PHE A 81 9.94 12.88 -4.02
C PHE A 81 9.97 12.86 -5.55
N LEU A 82 9.32 11.86 -6.17
CA LEU A 82 9.17 11.74 -7.62
C LEU A 82 8.41 12.94 -8.24
N ALA A 83 7.44 13.51 -7.53
CA ALA A 83 6.67 14.65 -8.02
C ALA A 83 7.40 16.00 -7.88
N ALA A 84 8.30 16.13 -6.90
CA ALA A 84 8.92 17.41 -6.55
C ALA A 84 10.33 17.61 -7.12
N ARG A 85 11.01 16.53 -7.55
CA ARG A 85 12.39 16.60 -8.04
C ARG A 85 12.49 16.36 -9.53
N ASP A 86 13.33 17.17 -10.16
CA ASP A 86 13.84 16.88 -11.49
C ASP A 86 14.96 15.83 -11.33
N LEU A 87 14.63 14.58 -11.64
CA LEU A 87 15.53 13.44 -11.57
C LEU A 87 15.95 13.07 -12.99
N ASP A 88 17.17 12.55 -13.15
CA ASP A 88 17.54 11.93 -14.41
C ASP A 88 16.61 10.75 -14.73
N ALA A 89 16.44 10.46 -16.03
CA ALA A 89 15.47 9.48 -16.49
C ALA A 89 15.71 8.07 -15.92
N LEU A 90 16.97 7.71 -15.64
CA LEU A 90 17.32 6.40 -15.09
C LEU A 90 16.96 6.31 -13.60
N ALA A 91 17.35 7.32 -12.80
CA ALA A 91 16.99 7.39 -11.39
C ALA A 91 15.48 7.47 -11.19
N ARG A 92 14.78 8.26 -12.01
CA ARG A 92 13.32 8.33 -11.99
C ARG A 92 12.69 6.97 -12.24
N ARG A 93 13.12 6.25 -13.28
CA ARG A 93 12.60 4.93 -13.61
C ARG A 93 12.83 3.93 -12.46
N ARG A 94 14.03 3.90 -11.87
CA ARG A 94 14.32 3.03 -10.72
C ARG A 94 13.40 3.32 -9.53
N MET A 95 13.16 4.60 -9.26
CA MET A 95 12.27 5.02 -8.17
C MET A 95 10.80 4.72 -8.46
N GLU A 96 10.34 4.84 -9.71
CA GLU A 96 9.00 4.42 -10.13
C GLU A 96 8.81 2.90 -10.02
N GLU A 97 9.80 2.11 -10.45
CA GLU A 97 9.81 0.64 -10.28
C GLU A 97 9.74 0.25 -8.80
N ARG A 98 10.52 0.94 -7.95
CA ARG A 98 10.49 0.73 -6.50
C ARG A 98 9.14 1.09 -5.89
N LEU A 99 8.54 2.20 -6.31
CA LEU A 99 7.22 2.60 -5.86
C LEU A 99 6.18 1.53 -6.23
N ALA A 100 6.19 1.05 -7.47
CA ALA A 100 5.29 0.00 -7.93
C ALA A 100 5.44 -1.30 -7.11
N GLU A 101 6.66 -1.67 -6.73
CA GLU A 101 6.91 -2.83 -5.85
C GLU A 101 6.29 -2.63 -4.45
N MET A 102 6.46 -1.45 -3.86
CA MET A 102 5.83 -1.13 -2.56
C MET A 102 4.31 -1.18 -2.64
N GLU A 103 3.72 -0.65 -3.73
CA GLU A 103 2.27 -0.67 -3.95
C GLU A 103 1.73 -2.09 -4.13
N ALA A 104 2.44 -2.95 -4.87
CA ALA A 104 2.07 -4.36 -5.02
C ALA A 104 2.07 -5.11 -3.68
N GLN A 105 3.04 -4.82 -2.81
CA GLN A 105 3.12 -5.41 -1.48
C GLN A 105 2.01 -4.90 -0.54
N LEU A 106 1.65 -3.61 -0.64
CA LEU A 106 0.51 -3.05 0.10
C LEU A 106 -0.79 -3.74 -0.29
N GLU A 107 -1.02 -3.95 -1.59
CA GLU A 107 -2.21 -4.63 -2.10
C GLU A 107 -2.28 -6.09 -1.65
N SER A 108 -1.18 -6.83 -1.81
CA SER A 108 -1.06 -8.22 -1.36
C SER A 108 -1.31 -8.36 0.14
N GLY A 109 -0.71 -7.50 0.96
CA GLY A 109 -0.90 -7.51 2.41
C GLY A 109 -2.33 -7.16 2.82
N ALA A 110 -2.99 -6.22 2.14
CA ALA A 110 -4.38 -5.89 2.37
C ALA A 110 -5.30 -7.07 2.05
N ALA A 111 -5.12 -7.70 0.89
CA ALA A 111 -5.90 -8.85 0.47
C ALA A 111 -5.74 -10.03 1.45
N LEU A 112 -4.53 -10.24 1.99
CA LEU A 112 -4.30 -11.26 3.01
C LEU A 112 -5.07 -10.96 4.31
N LEU A 113 -5.06 -9.71 4.77
CA LEU A 113 -5.78 -9.30 5.98
C LEU A 113 -7.30 -9.37 5.80
N GLU A 114 -7.81 -9.00 4.63
CA GLU A 114 -9.21 -9.16 4.26
C GLU A 114 -9.63 -10.63 4.24
N ARG A 115 -8.81 -11.49 3.62
CA ARG A 115 -9.03 -12.93 3.60
C ARG A 115 -9.02 -13.51 5.00
N LEU A 116 -8.05 -13.16 5.84
CA LEU A 116 -8.00 -13.63 7.22
C LEU A 116 -9.23 -13.16 8.01
N ALA A 117 -9.68 -11.93 7.80
CA ALA A 117 -10.88 -11.43 8.46
C ALA A 117 -12.13 -12.19 8.02
N ALA A 118 -12.24 -12.51 6.73
CA ALA A 118 -13.33 -13.34 6.21
C ALA A 118 -13.27 -14.78 6.76
N GLU A 119 -12.07 -15.37 6.82
CA GLU A 119 -11.81 -16.69 7.40
C GLU A 119 -12.20 -16.73 8.89
N LEU A 120 -11.84 -15.72 9.68
CA LEU A 120 -12.25 -15.58 11.09
C LEU A 120 -13.75 -15.26 11.26
N TRP A 121 -14.40 -14.73 10.22
CA TRP A 121 -15.83 -14.45 10.23
C TRP A 121 -16.67 -15.66 9.82
N ALA A 122 -16.09 -16.56 9.02
CA ALA A 122 -16.72 -17.78 8.56
C ALA A 122 -17.11 -18.69 9.75
N ARG A 123 -18.12 -19.53 9.53
CA ARG A 123 -18.54 -20.57 10.51
C ARG A 123 -17.78 -21.88 10.32
N GLU A 124 -16.89 -21.93 9.34
CA GLU A 124 -16.06 -23.09 9.03
C GLU A 124 -14.79 -23.10 9.90
N PRO A 125 -14.21 -24.28 10.18
CA PRO A 125 -12.98 -24.38 10.93
C PRO A 125 -11.83 -23.71 10.15
N LEU A 126 -11.18 -22.74 10.79
CA LEU A 126 -9.99 -22.09 10.26
C LEU A 126 -8.78 -23.02 10.35
N ASP A 127 -8.07 -23.21 9.25
CA ASP A 127 -6.74 -23.80 9.25
C ASP A 127 -5.74 -22.79 9.83
N LEU A 128 -5.58 -22.85 11.15
CA LEU A 128 -4.73 -21.95 11.93
C LEU A 128 -3.24 -22.05 11.50
N PRO A 129 -2.66 -23.26 11.30
CA PRO A 129 -1.29 -23.39 10.79
C PRO A 129 -1.08 -22.70 9.43
N ALA A 130 -1.99 -22.92 8.48
CA ALA A 130 -1.86 -22.32 7.15
C ALA A 130 -2.02 -20.79 7.21
N ALA A 131 -2.95 -20.28 8.02
CA ALA A 131 -3.12 -18.84 8.22
C ALA A 131 -1.87 -18.19 8.85
N ALA A 132 -1.29 -18.83 9.87
CA ALA A 132 -0.08 -18.34 10.53
C ALA A 132 1.14 -18.33 9.59
N ALA A 133 1.28 -19.37 8.76
CA ALA A 133 2.35 -19.45 7.76
C ALA A 133 2.24 -18.32 6.72
N ARG A 134 1.03 -18.06 6.20
CA ARG A 134 0.78 -16.95 5.25
C ARG A 134 1.13 -15.60 5.86
N LEU A 135 0.67 -15.32 7.08
CA LEU A 135 0.99 -14.06 7.78
C LEU A 135 2.50 -13.88 7.99
N SER A 136 3.18 -14.93 8.43
CA SER A 136 4.62 -14.90 8.69
C SER A 136 5.41 -14.66 7.41
N GLN A 137 5.06 -15.33 6.31
CA GLN A 137 5.71 -15.17 5.02
C GLN A 137 5.53 -13.75 4.48
N THR A 138 4.31 -13.20 4.53
CA THR A 138 4.04 -11.83 4.09
C THR A 138 4.75 -10.82 4.98
N ARG A 139 4.82 -11.03 6.30
CA ARG A 139 5.58 -10.17 7.21
C ARG A 139 7.08 -10.16 6.88
N LEU A 140 7.66 -11.33 6.57
CA LEU A 140 9.07 -11.42 6.15
C LEU A 140 9.32 -10.70 4.82
N GLY A 141 8.40 -10.82 3.85
CA GLY A 141 8.46 -10.07 2.60
C GLY A 141 8.42 -8.56 2.85
N LEU A 142 7.53 -8.10 3.74
CA LEU A 142 7.44 -6.70 4.13
C LEU A 142 8.67 -6.21 4.89
N GLN A 143 9.24 -7.02 5.77
CA GLN A 143 10.49 -6.67 6.44
C GLN A 143 11.59 -6.42 5.43
N LYS A 144 11.79 -7.29 4.44
CA LYS A 144 12.79 -7.07 3.38
C LYS A 144 12.56 -5.77 2.60
N ALA A 145 11.30 -5.44 2.33
CA ALA A 145 10.94 -4.21 1.65
C ALA A 145 11.18 -2.95 2.50
N LEU A 146 10.92 -3.03 3.80
CA LEU A 146 11.16 -1.95 4.76
C LEU A 146 12.64 -1.80 5.12
N GLU A 147 13.38 -2.91 5.17
CA GLU A 147 14.81 -3.02 5.48
C GLU A 147 15.72 -2.79 4.28
N SER A 148 15.17 -2.51 3.10
CA SER A 148 15.95 -1.93 2.01
C SER A 148 16.16 -0.44 2.28
N PRO A 149 17.27 -0.06 2.93
CA PRO A 149 18.01 1.10 2.46
C PRO A 149 19.52 0.79 2.38
N LYS A 150 20.06 0.83 1.14
CA LYS A 150 21.44 1.25 0.78
C LYS A 150 21.68 1.07 -0.74
N GLU A 151 21.27 2.05 -1.54
CA GLU A 151 22.30 2.77 -2.32
C GLU A 151 23.00 3.60 -1.21
N LYS A 152 24.20 3.37 -0.66
CA LYS A 152 25.47 2.88 -1.19
C LYS A 152 25.57 2.91 -2.71
N GLU A 153 25.28 4.06 -3.30
CA GLU A 153 25.93 4.49 -4.53
C GLU A 153 25.67 5.98 -4.74
N GLY A 154 26.75 6.78 -4.76
CA GLY A 154 26.80 7.92 -5.67
C GLY A 154 26.75 9.36 -5.16
N VAL A 155 27.38 9.74 -4.03
CA VAL A 155 28.02 11.07 -3.91
C VAL A 155 29.28 10.98 -3.04
N ASN A 156 30.39 10.67 -3.70
CA ASN A 156 31.70 11.28 -3.46
C ASN A 156 32.37 11.42 -4.82
#